data_AF-A0A7C5Q5G4-F1
#
_entry.id   AF-A0A7C5Q5G4-F1
#
_cell.length_a   1.000
_cell.length_b   1.000
_cell.length_c   1.000
_cell.angle_alpha   90.00
_cell.angle_beta   90.00
_cell.angle_gamma   90.00
#
_symmetry.space_group_name_H-M   'P 1'
#
loop_
_entity.id
_entity.type
_entity.pdbx_description
1 polymer ?
#
loop_
_entity_poly.entity_id
_entity_poly.type
_entity_poly.pdbx_seq_one_letter_code
_entity_poly.pdbx_strand_id
1 'polypeptide(L)'
;MDKLSKYLLEHIQIDFTGDIDPEAIKKFLREDNSKEANQLLSKIMQEGIDDLLIVVADCLKERLAEGINENSLKEELISYGEA
;
A
#
# COMPACT_ATOMS: atom_id res chain seq x y z
N MET A 1 -22.84 -2.63 -13.52
CA MET A 1 -21.47 -2.19 -13.22
C MET A 1 -21.32 -1.75 -11.77
N ASP A 2 -22.19 -0.88 -11.24
CA ASP A 2 -22.09 -0.36 -9.85
C ASP A 2 -21.85 -1.42 -8.76
N LYS A 3 -22.68 -2.47 -8.70
CA LYS A 3 -22.50 -3.55 -7.70
C LYS A 3 -21.20 -4.34 -7.88
N LEU A 4 -20.75 -4.52 -9.12
CA LEU A 4 -19.49 -5.23 -9.43
C LEU A 4 -18.29 -4.37 -9.05
N SER A 5 -18.30 -3.09 -9.42
CA SER A 5 -17.23 -2.14 -9.09
C SER A 5 -17.07 -2.00 -7.58
N LYS A 6 -18.16 -1.87 -6.84
CA LYS A 6 -18.13 -1.83 -5.37
C LYS A 6 -17.54 -3.11 -4.77
N TYR A 7 -18.01 -4.27 -5.24
CA TYR A 7 -17.49 -5.56 -4.79
C TYR A 7 -16.00 -5.69 -5.06
N LEU A 8 -15.53 -5.34 -6.26
CA LEU A 8 -14.11 -5.42 -6.61
C LEU A 8 -13.26 -4.43 -5.78
N LEU A 9 -13.72 -3.19 -5.58
CA LEU A 9 -13.01 -2.22 -4.72
C LEU A 9 -12.82 -2.73 -3.29
N GLU A 10 -13.84 -3.39 -2.72
CA GLU A 10 -13.75 -4.00 -1.38
C GLU A 10 -12.68 -5.10 -1.32
N HIS A 11 -12.44 -5.79 -2.44
CA HIS A 11 -11.51 -6.93 -2.54
C HIS A 11 -10.12 -6.58 -3.09
N ILE A 12 -9.85 -5.32 -3.45
CA ILE A 12 -8.50 -4.88 -3.82
C ILE A 12 -7.57 -5.04 -2.62
N GLN A 13 -6.43 -5.69 -2.82
CA GLN A 13 -5.33 -5.71 -1.86
C GLN A 13 -4.19 -4.86 -2.41
N ILE A 14 -3.74 -3.90 -1.59
CA ILE A 14 -2.44 -3.27 -1.80
C ILE A 14 -1.46 -4.07 -0.96
N ASP A 15 -0.34 -4.44 -1.56
CA ASP A 15 0.74 -5.10 -0.86
C ASP A 15 2.06 -4.52 -1.34
N PHE A 16 3.07 -4.63 -0.48
CA PHE A 16 4.44 -4.39 -0.87
C PHE A 16 4.98 -5.63 -1.58
N THR A 17 5.79 -5.45 -2.63
CA THR A 17 6.32 -6.58 -3.42
C THR A 17 7.01 -7.62 -2.54
N GLY A 18 6.76 -8.91 -2.80
CA GLY A 18 7.08 -10.05 -1.92
C GLY A 18 8.55 -10.37 -1.60
N ASP A 19 9.49 -9.47 -1.88
CA ASP A 19 10.91 -9.59 -1.52
C ASP A 19 11.46 -8.25 -1.00
N ILE A 20 10.70 -7.55 -0.14
CA ILE A 20 11.29 -6.41 0.57
C ILE A 20 12.35 -6.94 1.55
N ASP A 21 13.61 -6.67 1.23
CA ASP A 21 14.73 -6.94 2.13
C ASP A 21 14.66 -6.00 3.35
N PRO A 22 14.47 -6.54 4.57
CA PRO A 22 14.40 -5.72 5.77
C PRO A 22 15.68 -4.95 6.06
N GLU A 23 16.83 -5.47 5.65
CA GLU A 23 18.12 -4.80 5.85
C GLU A 23 18.29 -3.60 4.91
N ALA A 24 17.73 -3.66 3.70
CA ALA A 24 17.70 -2.52 2.79
C ALA A 24 16.91 -1.34 3.40
N ILE A 25 15.73 -1.61 3.98
CA ILE A 25 14.93 -0.56 4.64
C ILE A 25 15.68 0.04 5.84
N LYS A 26 16.27 -0.79 6.70
CA LYS A 26 17.06 -0.29 7.84
C LYS A 26 18.26 0.54 7.36
N LYS A 27 18.90 0.15 6.26
CA LYS A 27 20.01 0.91 5.67
C LYS A 27 19.54 2.29 5.21
N PHE A 28 18.45 2.38 4.45
CA PHE A 28 17.91 3.67 4.01
C PHE A 28 17.56 4.59 5.18
N LEU A 29 16.98 4.06 6.26
CA LEU A 29 16.65 4.84 7.46
C LEU A 29 17.90 5.37 8.19
N ARG A 30 18.97 4.56 8.24
CA ARG A 30 20.25 4.99 8.82
C ARG A 30 20.95 6.06 7.97
N GLU A 31 20.82 5.98 6.64
CA GLU A 31 21.42 6.95 5.72
C GLU A 31 20.70 8.30 5.75
N ASP A 32 19.38 8.32 5.92
CA ASP A 32 18.57 9.54 6.03
C ASP A 32 18.89 10.35 7.31
N ASN A 33 19.12 9.66 8.44
CA ASN A 33 19.52 10.23 9.73
C ASN A 33 18.62 11.38 10.26
N SER A 34 17.43 11.58 9.70
CA SER A 34 16.43 12.49 10.27
C SER A 34 15.89 11.95 11.61
N LYS A 35 15.23 12.83 12.35
CA LYS A 35 14.56 12.45 13.60
C LYS A 35 13.46 11.42 13.33
N GLU A 36 12.72 11.62 12.24
CA GLU A 36 11.62 10.80 11.78
C GLU A 36 12.12 9.41 11.36
N ALA A 37 13.23 9.34 10.60
CA ALA A 37 13.85 8.08 10.20
C ALA A 37 14.35 7.28 11.41
N ASN A 38 14.97 7.95 12.39
CA ASN A 38 15.42 7.31 13.62
C ASN A 38 14.26 6.77 14.48
N GLN A 39 13.14 7.50 14.55
CA GLN A 39 11.93 7.05 15.23
C GLN A 39 11.32 5.81 14.55
N LEU A 40 11.21 5.84 13.23
CA LEU A 40 10.70 4.72 12.46
C LEU A 40 11.61 3.49 12.60
N LEU A 41 12.94 3.68 12.52
CA LEU A 41 13.91 2.61 12.73
C LEU A 41 13.76 1.98 14.12
N SER A 42 13.59 2.79 15.17
CA SER A 42 13.36 2.29 16.53
C SER A 42 12.07 1.48 16.63
N LYS A 43 11.02 1.88 15.92
CA LYS A 43 9.75 1.14 15.90
C LYS A 43 9.89 -0.19 15.15
N ILE A 44 10.54 -0.20 13.98
CA ILE A 44 10.83 -1.43 13.21
C ILE A 44 11.65 -2.42 14.04
N MET A 45 12.59 -1.93 14.85
CA MET A 45 13.37 -2.79 15.74
C MET A 45 12.54 -3.44 16.86
N GLN A 46 11.41 -2.86 17.24
CA GLN A 46 10.53 -3.36 18.30
C GLN A 46 9.43 -4.27 17.76
N GLU A 47 8.74 -3.81 16.70
CA GLU A 47 7.52 -4.43 16.15
C GLU A 47 7.82 -5.38 14.98
N GLY A 48 9.03 -5.30 14.41
CA GLY A 48 9.37 -5.96 13.16
C GLY A 48 8.97 -5.14 11.93
N ILE A 49 9.46 -5.55 10.77
CA ILE A 49 9.17 -4.86 9.51
C ILE A 49 7.80 -5.25 8.93
N ASP A 50 7.35 -6.47 9.18
CA ASP A 50 6.09 -6.98 8.64
C ASP A 50 4.89 -6.15 9.14
N ASP A 51 4.91 -5.75 10.42
CA ASP A 51 3.91 -4.85 10.99
C ASP A 51 3.87 -3.51 10.25
N LEU A 52 5.03 -2.91 9.96
CA LEU A 52 5.11 -1.68 9.17
C LEU A 52 4.48 -1.86 7.79
N LEU A 53 4.82 -2.94 7.08
CA LEU A 53 4.33 -3.18 5.72
C LEU A 53 2.80 -3.38 5.72
N ILE A 54 2.26 -4.15 6.66
CA ILE A 54 0.81 -4.38 6.78
C ILE A 54 0.08 -3.05 7.06
N VAL A 55 0.50 -2.33 8.10
CA VAL A 55 -0.18 -1.10 8.54
C VAL A 55 -0.14 -0.03 7.46
N VAL A 56 1.00 0.14 6.80
CA VAL A 56 1.15 1.15 5.73
C VAL A 56 0.32 0.75 4.51
N ALA A 57 0.31 -0.53 4.12
CA ALA A 57 -0.49 -1.01 2.99
C ALA A 57 -1.99 -0.77 3.21
N ASP A 58 -2.50 -1.06 4.41
CA ASP A 58 -3.90 -0.81 4.78
C ASP A 58 -4.24 0.70 4.73
N CYS A 59 -3.38 1.53 5.32
CA CYS A 59 -3.56 2.98 5.29
C CYS A 59 -3.51 3.56 3.86
N LEU A 60 -2.65 3.01 3.00
CA LEU A 60 -2.57 3.41 1.60
C LEU A 60 -3.78 2.92 0.80
N LYS A 61 -4.40 1.79 1.14
CA LYS A 61 -5.62 1.30 0.49
C LYS A 61 -6.78 2.28 0.65
N GLU A 62 -6.95 2.83 1.84
CA GLU A 62 -7.98 3.86 2.09
C GLU A 62 -7.77 5.11 1.25
N ARG A 63 -6.52 5.56 1.12
CA ARG A 63 -6.18 6.73 0.29
C ARG A 63 -6.23 6.45 -1.20
N LEU A 64 -5.90 5.23 -1.62
CA LEU A 64 -6.02 4.81 -3.01
C LEU A 64 -7.48 4.88 -3.46
N ALA A 65 -8.44 4.61 -2.57
CA ALA A 65 -9.87 4.73 -2.87
C ALA A 65 -10.31 6.16 -3.28
N GLU A 66 -9.54 7.20 -2.92
CA GLU A 66 -9.79 8.57 -3.38
C GLU A 66 -9.49 8.74 -4.88
N GLY A 67 -8.48 8.02 -5.40
CA GLY A 67 -8.10 8.04 -6.83
C GLY A 67 -8.70 6.88 -7.65
N ILE A 68 -8.75 5.68 -7.09
CA ILE A 68 -9.37 4.48 -7.65
C ILE A 68 -10.72 4.29 -6.97
N ASN A 69 -11.79 4.75 -7.62
CA ASN A 69 -13.14 4.72 -7.10
C ASN A 69 -14.07 4.03 -8.10
N GLU A 70 -15.37 4.00 -7.81
CA GLU A 70 -16.33 3.32 -8.65
C GLU A 70 -16.31 3.80 -10.10
N ASN A 71 -16.06 5.09 -10.34
CA ASN A 71 -16.10 5.65 -11.68
C ASN A 71 -14.87 5.21 -12.48
N SER A 72 -13.67 5.37 -11.94
CA SER A 72 -12.44 4.93 -12.63
C SER A 72 -12.42 3.43 -12.86
N LEU A 73 -12.93 2.62 -11.91
CA LEU A 73 -13.03 1.18 -12.11
C LEU A 73 -14.07 0.80 -13.19
N LYS A 74 -15.18 1.53 -13.31
CA LYS A 74 -16.15 1.31 -14.38
C LYS A 74 -15.53 1.60 -15.75
N GLU A 75 -14.80 2.70 -15.86
CA GLU A 75 -14.11 3.08 -17.10
C GLU A 75 -13.11 2.00 -17.53
N GLU A 76 -12.27 1.52 -16.62
CA GLU A 76 -11.31 0.44 -16.91
C GLU A 76 -12.01 -0.89 -17.27
N LEU A 77 -13.10 -1.24 -16.59
CA LEU A 77 -13.87 -2.45 -16.91
C LEU A 77 -14.57 -2.38 -18.27
N ILE A 78 -15.04 -1.19 -18.67
CA ILE A 78 -15.61 -0.95 -20.01
C ILE A 78 -14.50 -1.08 -21.05
N SER A 79 -13.38 -0.38 -20.85
CA SER A 79 -12.20 -0.45 -21.71
C SER A 79 -11.73 -1.89 -21.93
N TYR A 80 -11.65 -2.69 -20.86
CA TYR A 80 -11.30 -4.11 -20.95
C TYR A 80 -12.33 -4.94 -21.70
N GLY A 81 -13.62 -4.65 -21.57
CA GLY A 81 -14.69 -5.37 -22.28
C GLY A 81 -14.80 -5.03 -23.76
N GLU A 82 -14.24 -3.89 -24.18
CA GLU A 82 -14.16 -3.45 -25.58
C GLU A 82 -12.88 -3.92 -26.29
N ALA A 83 -11.86 -4.37 -25.53
CA ALA A 83 -10.60 -4.91 -26.02
C ALA A 83 -10.71 -6.39 -26.45
#